data_AF-A0A450TJT9-F1
#
_entry.id   AF-A0A450TJT9-F1
#
_cell.length_a   1.000
_cell.length_b   1.000
_cell.length_c   1.000
_cell.angle_alpha   90.00
_cell.angle_beta   90.00
_cell.angle_gamma   90.00
#
_symmetry.space_group_name_H-M   'P 1'
#
loop_
_entity.id
_entity.type
_entity.pdbx_description
1 polymer ?
#
loop_
_entity_poly.entity_id
_entity_poly.type
_entity_poly.pdbx_seq_one_letter_code
_entity_poly.pdbx_strand_id
1 'polypeptide(L)'
;MSTTDWSQIVGKSGDRQYDDRIKSLQGRGIDTFSIEKTVEQTISNLKHKESRSFVVFGEPQSGKTEMMIALNAKLLDEGYPIIVNLLTDSVDLLDQNLKRFRASGLNPSPKRFGELPSDPKHLRGQDWVVFCKKNARDLEKLIEFLRLKSELIVIDDEADYASPDGNVNRPEHDKTKINKLISELIGDNGIYIGVTATPARLNLNNTFQNRSERWVDFAPHPKYVGQDFFFPHSETCSYRLHTFAADEGNEKMEIQKAILHFLCGVAELHNIERKENFTMLVHTSGKHVEHTEDLELIQSTLATLSNSESSGFERLRKKLWVIAGEYSKGDPDSIGMFVLNNIRKNTLVEINSRKPQPGKVAEIANPTSLFSFGVGGNIISRGVTFDNLLSMYFTRTVKGKFSQDTYIQRARMFGSRESYKKYFQLWIPETLMGNWSKCFAFHKLALEELRSGAGAPVWLSDHKTTPTSPASIDRSSVDFEGGEMSFALFDYDEEKVSSLFNRGNRDDFGILGNLIEHFEPAQFPRYVYEYLKLELAPGSRLISFHKPSGFGTSASRYTDEEKKNIRRTKGIFATNEYSRSELPKARHHLKVFHNGEGKARLFYKINGGAIKFIQNRR
;
A
#
# COMPACT_ATOMS: atom_id res chain seq x y z
N MET A 1 -11.30 -46.03 37.36
CA MET A 1 -11.35 -45.13 36.17
C MET A 1 -10.75 -43.81 36.63
N SER A 2 -9.66 -43.32 36.01
CA SER A 2 -9.12 -42.01 36.38
C SER A 2 -10.16 -40.94 36.05
N THR A 3 -10.41 -40.04 36.99
CA THR A 3 -11.28 -38.88 36.79
C THR A 3 -10.63 -37.98 35.75
N THR A 4 -11.05 -38.12 34.51
CA THR A 4 -10.59 -37.28 33.41
C THR A 4 -11.05 -35.86 33.66
N ASP A 5 -10.11 -34.92 33.79
CA ASP A 5 -10.43 -33.50 33.90
C ASP A 5 -10.85 -32.97 32.52
N TRP A 6 -12.16 -32.94 32.28
CA TRP A 6 -12.74 -32.47 31.02
C TRP A 6 -12.39 -31.01 30.71
N SER A 7 -12.01 -30.19 31.72
CA SER A 7 -11.58 -28.81 31.50
C SER A 7 -10.24 -28.69 30.75
N GLN A 8 -9.45 -29.77 30.73
CA GLN A 8 -8.23 -29.86 29.93
C GLN A 8 -8.45 -30.38 28.51
N ILE A 9 -9.67 -30.84 28.19
CA ILE A 9 -9.98 -31.50 26.90
C ILE A 9 -10.96 -30.67 26.07
N VAL A 10 -12.04 -30.17 26.67
CA VAL A 10 -13.11 -29.49 25.92
C VAL A 10 -12.59 -28.19 25.32
N GLY A 11 -12.66 -28.07 24.00
CA GLY A 11 -12.28 -26.86 23.26
C GLY A 11 -10.77 -26.64 23.12
N LYS A 12 -9.93 -27.38 23.85
CA LYS A 12 -8.48 -27.27 23.77
C LYS A 12 -7.94 -28.13 22.62
N SER A 13 -7.60 -27.48 21.51
CA SER A 13 -7.02 -28.09 20.30
C SER A 13 -5.59 -28.64 20.50
N GLY A 14 -5.01 -28.48 21.69
CA GLY A 14 -3.57 -28.41 21.90
C GLY A 14 -3.04 -27.08 21.36
N ASP A 15 -2.03 -26.50 22.03
CA ASP A 15 -1.41 -25.21 21.68
C ASP A 15 -0.55 -25.33 20.40
N ARG A 16 -1.16 -25.80 19.30
CA ARG A 16 -0.51 -26.22 18.05
C ARG A 16 -1.29 -25.81 16.80
N GLN A 17 -2.35 -25.00 16.92
CA GLN A 17 -3.14 -24.56 15.76
C GLN A 17 -2.26 -23.78 14.77
N TYR A 18 -1.33 -22.98 15.28
CA TYR A 18 -0.37 -22.25 14.49
C TYR A 18 0.57 -23.17 13.71
N ASP A 19 1.21 -24.14 14.39
CA ASP A 19 2.15 -25.07 13.76
C ASP A 19 1.48 -25.92 12.67
N ASP A 20 0.24 -26.36 12.92
CA ASP A 20 -0.55 -27.12 11.95
C ASP A 20 -0.93 -26.24 10.75
N ARG A 21 -1.22 -24.94 10.98
CA ARG A 21 -1.46 -23.98 9.89
C ARG A 21 -0.22 -23.78 9.03
N ILE A 22 0.95 -23.60 9.63
CA ILE A 22 2.22 -23.44 8.91
C ILE A 22 2.52 -24.69 8.08
N LYS A 23 2.42 -25.89 8.66
CA LYS A 23 2.60 -27.16 7.92
C LYS A 23 1.64 -27.30 6.76
N SER A 24 0.37 -26.92 6.93
CA SER A 24 -0.64 -26.94 5.87
C SER A 24 -0.32 -25.97 4.72
N LEU A 25 0.25 -24.80 5.02
CA LEU A 25 0.69 -23.84 4.00
C LEU A 25 1.91 -24.37 3.24
N GLN A 26 2.92 -24.86 3.96
CA GLN A 26 4.13 -25.45 3.37
C GLN A 26 3.80 -26.67 2.49
N GLY A 27 2.87 -27.53 2.93
CA GLY A 27 2.39 -28.68 2.16
C GLY A 27 1.68 -28.30 0.85
N ARG A 28 1.19 -27.06 0.73
CA ARG A 28 0.63 -26.49 -0.51
C ARG A 28 1.66 -25.72 -1.34
N GLY A 29 2.94 -25.74 -0.96
CA GLY A 29 4.01 -25.00 -1.62
C GLY A 29 3.91 -23.48 -1.46
N ILE A 30 3.27 -23.02 -0.39
CA ILE A 30 3.21 -21.60 0.00
C ILE A 30 4.40 -21.31 0.90
N ASP A 31 5.16 -20.27 0.56
CA ASP A 31 6.26 -19.76 1.39
C ASP A 31 5.71 -19.14 2.68
N THR A 32 6.21 -19.60 3.83
CA THR A 32 5.73 -19.18 5.15
C THR A 32 6.71 -18.29 5.90
N PHE A 33 7.93 -18.09 5.40
CA PHE A 33 8.99 -17.40 6.13
C PHE A 33 8.56 -16.00 6.65
N SER A 34 7.98 -15.18 5.76
CA SER A 34 7.47 -13.85 6.17
C SER A 34 6.31 -13.93 7.15
N ILE A 35 5.43 -14.94 7.01
CA ILE A 35 4.30 -15.16 7.93
C ILE A 35 4.85 -15.47 9.32
N GLU A 36 5.79 -16.41 9.41
CA GLU A 36 6.37 -16.86 10.66
C GLU A 36 7.08 -15.72 11.40
N LYS A 37 7.95 -14.98 10.69
CA LYS A 37 8.66 -13.82 11.23
C LYS A 37 7.70 -12.74 11.74
N THR A 38 6.66 -12.41 10.97
CA THR A 38 5.67 -11.39 11.36
C THR A 38 4.85 -11.83 12.57
N VAL A 39 4.42 -13.08 12.62
CA VAL A 39 3.66 -13.62 13.77
C VAL A 39 4.55 -13.62 15.02
N GLU A 40 5.77 -14.14 14.94
CA GLU A 40 6.72 -14.16 16.07
C GLU A 40 6.95 -12.75 16.64
N GLN A 41 7.26 -11.78 15.78
CA GLN A 41 7.49 -10.40 16.21
C GLN A 41 6.22 -9.77 16.81
N THR A 42 5.04 -10.07 16.25
CA THR A 42 3.76 -9.60 16.76
C THR A 42 3.51 -10.14 18.17
N ILE A 43 3.68 -11.45 18.39
CA ILE A 43 3.56 -12.06 19.71
C ILE A 43 4.59 -11.49 20.70
N SER A 44 5.83 -11.28 20.26
CA SER A 44 6.85 -10.64 21.09
C SER A 44 6.43 -9.23 21.53
N ASN A 45 5.81 -8.45 20.64
CA ASN A 45 5.30 -7.12 20.98
C ASN A 45 4.18 -7.19 22.02
N LEU A 46 3.26 -8.16 21.90
CA LEU A 46 2.14 -8.35 22.84
C LEU A 46 2.59 -8.69 24.27
N LYS A 47 3.78 -9.28 24.44
CA LYS A 47 4.35 -9.57 25.77
C LYS A 47 4.85 -8.31 26.50
N HIS A 48 5.01 -7.19 25.80
CA HIS A 48 5.36 -5.91 26.42
C HIS A 48 4.11 -5.14 26.84
N LYS A 49 3.94 -4.92 28.16
CA LYS A 49 2.75 -4.24 28.74
C LYS A 49 2.48 -2.84 28.16
N GLU A 50 3.49 -2.17 27.64
CA GLU A 50 3.35 -0.83 27.03
C GLU A 50 2.89 -0.86 25.55
N SER A 51 2.91 -2.03 24.91
CA SER A 51 2.57 -2.18 23.48
C SER A 51 1.11 -2.60 23.31
N ARG A 52 0.20 -1.66 23.57
CA ARG A 52 -1.25 -1.86 23.43
C ARG A 52 -1.81 -1.50 22.05
N SER A 53 -1.01 -0.82 21.22
CA SER A 53 -1.42 -0.37 19.90
C SER A 53 -0.21 -0.29 18.97
N PHE A 54 -0.23 -1.05 17.88
CA PHE A 54 0.83 -1.04 16.86
C PHE A 54 0.28 -1.49 15.50
N VAL A 55 1.13 -1.44 14.47
CA VAL A 55 0.73 -1.71 13.09
C VAL A 55 1.57 -2.84 12.51
N VAL A 56 0.91 -3.77 11.82
CA VAL A 56 1.55 -4.70 10.88
C VAL A 56 1.36 -4.12 9.48
N PHE A 57 2.45 -3.75 8.81
CA PHE A 57 2.38 -3.18 7.48
C PHE A 57 2.98 -4.11 6.43
N GLY A 58 2.38 -4.12 5.24
CA GLY A 58 2.89 -4.92 4.12
C GLY A 58 2.23 -4.57 2.81
N GLU A 59 2.94 -4.80 1.72
CA GLU A 59 2.55 -4.36 0.38
C GLU A 59 1.12 -4.78 -0.04
N PRO A 60 0.43 -4.03 -0.92
CA PRO A 60 -0.88 -4.41 -1.44
C PRO A 60 -0.87 -5.84 -2.01
N GLN A 61 -1.83 -6.68 -1.61
CA GLN A 61 -1.94 -8.08 -2.05
C GLN A 61 -0.70 -8.97 -1.74
N SER A 62 0.09 -8.64 -0.71
CA SER A 62 1.24 -9.46 -0.28
C SER A 62 0.90 -10.79 0.41
N GLY A 63 -0.39 -11.09 0.63
CA GLY A 63 -0.83 -12.29 1.36
C GLY A 63 -1.21 -12.04 2.83
N LYS A 64 -1.50 -10.79 3.22
CA LYS A 64 -1.87 -10.41 4.60
C LYS A 64 -3.00 -11.24 5.21
N THR A 65 -3.98 -11.68 4.42
CA THR A 65 -5.06 -12.56 4.92
C THR A 65 -4.51 -13.88 5.50
N GLU A 66 -3.55 -14.50 4.82
CA GLU A 66 -2.94 -15.75 5.30
C GLU A 66 -2.11 -15.52 6.56
N MET A 67 -1.40 -14.39 6.62
CA MET A 67 -0.71 -13.94 7.84
C MET A 67 -1.69 -13.73 9.00
N MET A 68 -2.83 -13.07 8.78
CA MET A 68 -3.84 -12.86 9.82
C MET A 68 -4.46 -14.18 10.31
N ILE A 69 -4.67 -15.17 9.44
CA ILE A 69 -5.14 -16.51 9.84
C ILE A 69 -4.12 -17.16 10.78
N ALA A 70 -2.83 -17.15 10.41
CA ALA A 70 -1.77 -17.69 11.23
C ALA A 70 -1.62 -16.94 12.56
N LEU A 71 -1.75 -15.60 12.54
CA LEU A 71 -1.76 -14.79 13.76
C LEU A 71 -2.92 -15.16 14.68
N ASN A 72 -4.15 -15.28 14.16
CA ASN A 72 -5.30 -15.72 14.97
C ASN A 72 -5.07 -17.10 15.57
N ALA A 73 -4.51 -18.06 14.81
CA ALA A 73 -4.15 -19.38 15.33
C ALA A 73 -3.15 -19.27 16.49
N LYS A 74 -2.11 -18.47 16.32
CA LYS A 74 -1.08 -18.28 17.34
C LYS A 74 -1.60 -17.56 18.59
N LEU A 75 -2.49 -16.58 18.43
CA LEU A 75 -3.13 -15.89 19.55
C LEU A 75 -4.00 -16.84 20.37
N LEU A 76 -4.73 -17.76 19.72
CA LEU A 76 -5.48 -18.79 20.43
C LEU A 76 -4.55 -19.74 21.20
N ASP A 77 -3.44 -20.16 20.58
CA ASP A 77 -2.43 -21.01 21.23
C ASP A 77 -1.74 -20.29 22.42
N GLU A 78 -1.61 -18.96 22.40
CA GLU A 78 -1.09 -18.16 23.52
C GLU A 78 -2.17 -17.82 24.57
N GLY A 79 -3.40 -18.31 24.40
CA GLY A 79 -4.49 -18.19 25.37
C GLY A 79 -5.25 -16.86 25.33
N TYR A 80 -5.24 -16.14 24.20
CA TYR A 80 -6.06 -14.94 24.03
C TYR A 80 -7.51 -15.32 23.71
N PRO A 81 -8.48 -15.07 24.62
CA PRO A 81 -9.80 -15.68 24.53
C PRO A 81 -10.74 -14.97 23.55
N ILE A 82 -10.49 -13.69 23.23
CA ILE A 82 -11.40 -12.92 22.36
C ILE A 82 -10.58 -12.14 21.35
N ILE A 83 -10.73 -12.53 20.09
CA ILE A 83 -10.08 -11.90 18.95
C ILE A 83 -11.16 -11.34 18.03
N VAL A 84 -11.15 -10.02 17.85
CA VAL A 84 -12.06 -9.29 16.96
C VAL A 84 -11.31 -8.86 15.72
N ASN A 85 -11.68 -9.42 14.58
CA ASN A 85 -11.19 -9.02 13.26
C ASN A 85 -12.16 -7.99 12.67
N LEU A 86 -11.73 -6.74 12.57
CA LEU A 86 -12.46 -5.66 11.92
C LEU A 86 -12.14 -5.62 10.43
N LEU A 87 -13.17 -5.37 9.62
CA LEU A 87 -13.08 -5.34 8.16
C LEU A 87 -13.74 -4.07 7.61
N THR A 88 -13.40 -3.72 6.38
CA THR A 88 -14.14 -2.68 5.64
C THR A 88 -15.65 -2.98 5.55
N ASP A 89 -16.47 -1.95 5.31
CA ASP A 89 -17.92 -2.11 5.20
C ASP A 89 -18.34 -2.69 3.83
N SER A 90 -17.87 -3.91 3.57
CA SER A 90 -18.15 -4.68 2.36
C SER A 90 -18.59 -6.09 2.73
N VAL A 91 -19.77 -6.47 2.26
CA VAL A 91 -20.32 -7.82 2.49
C VAL A 91 -19.49 -8.86 1.74
N ASP A 92 -19.10 -8.60 0.50
CA ASP A 92 -18.31 -9.55 -0.28
C ASP A 92 -16.92 -9.81 0.35
N LEU A 93 -16.28 -8.76 0.87
CA LEU A 93 -14.99 -8.90 1.55
C LEU A 93 -15.10 -9.65 2.88
N LEU A 94 -16.16 -9.37 3.65
CA LEU A 94 -16.47 -10.12 4.86
C LEU A 94 -16.64 -11.60 4.56
N ASP A 95 -17.44 -11.93 3.55
CA ASP A 95 -17.76 -13.29 3.17
C ASP A 95 -16.54 -14.04 2.64
N GLN A 96 -15.72 -13.38 1.82
CA GLN A 96 -14.48 -13.92 1.28
C GLN A 96 -13.46 -14.23 2.38
N ASN A 97 -13.20 -13.27 3.27
CA ASN A 97 -12.25 -13.45 4.37
C ASN A 97 -12.74 -14.52 5.34
N LEU A 98 -14.01 -14.47 5.75
CA LEU A 98 -14.58 -15.45 6.66
C LEU A 98 -14.53 -16.88 6.07
N LYS A 99 -14.78 -17.04 4.77
CA LYS A 99 -14.67 -18.34 4.10
C LYS A 99 -13.25 -18.90 4.19
N ARG A 100 -12.23 -18.07 3.96
CA ARG A 100 -10.80 -18.46 4.09
C ARG A 100 -10.45 -18.84 5.53
N PHE A 101 -10.91 -18.05 6.49
CA PHE A 101 -10.72 -18.28 7.92
C PHE A 101 -11.39 -19.58 8.40
N ARG A 102 -12.63 -19.86 8.00
CA ARG A 102 -13.31 -21.12 8.33
C ARG A 102 -12.64 -22.34 7.69
N ALA A 103 -12.21 -22.22 6.43
CA ALA A 103 -11.52 -23.29 5.73
C ALA A 103 -10.14 -23.62 6.34
N SER A 104 -9.59 -22.75 7.19
CA SER A 104 -8.32 -22.99 7.86
C SER A 104 -8.39 -23.97 9.03
N GLY A 105 -9.59 -24.28 9.53
CA GLY A 105 -9.79 -25.23 10.64
C GLY A 105 -9.52 -24.65 12.03
N LEU A 106 -9.50 -23.32 12.19
CA LEU A 106 -9.39 -22.66 13.49
C LEU A 106 -10.46 -23.17 14.47
N ASN A 107 -10.03 -23.40 15.71
CA ASN A 107 -10.88 -23.74 16.84
C ASN A 107 -10.65 -22.70 17.96
N PRO A 108 -11.64 -21.83 18.24
CA PRO A 108 -13.02 -21.88 17.78
C PRO A 108 -13.18 -21.45 16.30
N SER A 109 -14.23 -21.97 15.66
CA SER A 109 -14.58 -21.56 14.30
C SER A 109 -14.88 -20.06 14.25
N PRO A 110 -14.31 -19.30 13.30
CA PRO A 110 -14.60 -17.88 13.10
C PRO A 110 -16.07 -17.61 12.81
N LYS A 111 -16.63 -16.59 13.47
CA LYS A 111 -18.04 -16.21 13.40
C LYS A 111 -18.22 -14.75 13.00
N ARG A 112 -19.27 -14.46 12.24
CA ARG A 112 -19.76 -13.09 12.06
C ARG A 112 -20.37 -12.61 13.36
N PHE A 113 -20.33 -11.30 13.59
CA PHE A 113 -21.05 -10.69 14.70
C PHE A 113 -22.53 -11.14 14.77
N GLY A 114 -23.23 -11.23 13.63
CA GLY A 114 -24.63 -11.67 13.60
C GLY A 114 -24.89 -13.14 13.96
N GLU A 115 -23.84 -13.96 14.10
CA GLU A 115 -23.92 -15.37 14.52
C GLU A 115 -23.60 -15.54 16.01
N LEU A 116 -23.29 -14.44 16.71
CA LEU A 116 -23.03 -14.48 18.14
C LEU A 116 -24.34 -14.67 18.92
N PRO A 117 -24.30 -15.30 20.10
CA PRO A 117 -25.45 -15.38 21.00
C PRO A 117 -26.01 -14.00 21.34
N SER A 118 -27.29 -13.92 21.69
CA SER A 118 -27.92 -12.66 22.11
C SER A 118 -27.55 -12.24 23.54
N ASP A 119 -27.22 -13.20 24.42
CA ASP A 119 -26.86 -12.94 25.81
C ASP A 119 -25.32 -12.94 26.01
N PRO A 120 -24.72 -11.80 26.42
CA PRO A 120 -23.29 -11.70 26.75
C PRO A 120 -22.78 -12.70 27.78
N LYS A 121 -23.64 -13.26 28.63
CA LYS A 121 -23.24 -14.28 29.62
C LYS A 121 -22.63 -15.52 28.97
N HIS A 122 -22.98 -15.82 27.72
CA HIS A 122 -22.41 -16.94 26.97
C HIS A 122 -20.94 -16.74 26.57
N LEU A 123 -20.36 -15.55 26.77
CA LEU A 123 -18.92 -15.30 26.59
C LEU A 123 -18.07 -15.89 27.72
N ARG A 124 -18.67 -16.31 28.84
CA ARG A 124 -17.90 -16.80 29.99
C ARG A 124 -17.33 -18.19 29.71
N GLY A 125 -16.02 -18.33 29.84
CA GLY A 125 -15.31 -19.60 29.66
C GLY A 125 -15.26 -20.11 28.21
N GLN A 126 -15.49 -19.24 27.22
CA GLN A 126 -15.42 -19.58 25.81
C GLN A 126 -14.47 -18.64 25.08
N ASP A 127 -13.75 -19.18 24.10
CA ASP A 127 -12.93 -18.43 23.18
C ASP A 127 -13.76 -18.02 21.95
N TRP A 128 -13.45 -16.84 21.38
CA TRP A 128 -14.20 -16.29 20.25
C TRP A 128 -13.27 -15.62 19.24
N VAL A 129 -13.43 -16.02 17.98
CA VAL A 129 -12.90 -15.29 16.81
C VAL A 129 -14.07 -14.64 16.09
N VAL A 130 -14.18 -13.32 16.21
CA VAL A 130 -15.32 -12.53 15.73
C VAL A 130 -14.93 -11.69 14.53
N PHE A 131 -15.74 -11.71 13.50
CA PHE A 131 -15.64 -10.85 12.33
C PHE A 131 -16.72 -9.77 12.35
N CYS A 132 -16.32 -8.51 12.27
CA CYS A 132 -17.23 -7.37 12.33
C CYS A 132 -16.87 -6.32 11.27
N LYS A 133 -17.90 -5.72 10.66
CA LYS A 133 -17.70 -4.62 9.69
C LYS A 133 -17.49 -3.31 10.44
N LYS A 134 -16.63 -2.45 9.89
CA LYS A 134 -16.38 -1.08 10.37
C LYS A 134 -17.51 -0.12 9.99
N ASN A 135 -18.72 -0.39 10.50
CA ASN A 135 -19.85 0.54 10.45
C ASN A 135 -20.42 0.76 11.86
N ALA A 136 -21.06 1.90 12.07
CA ALA A 136 -21.52 2.30 13.40
C ALA A 136 -22.50 1.28 14.01
N ARG A 137 -23.43 0.76 13.21
CA ARG A 137 -24.47 -0.16 13.67
C ARG A 137 -23.90 -1.48 14.19
N ASP A 138 -22.97 -2.08 13.47
CA ASP A 138 -22.39 -3.37 13.84
C ASP A 138 -21.42 -3.21 15.03
N LEU A 139 -20.64 -2.12 15.06
CA LEU A 139 -19.73 -1.81 16.16
C LEU A 139 -20.49 -1.54 17.47
N GLU A 140 -21.55 -0.73 17.46
CA GLU A 140 -22.36 -0.45 18.67
C GLU A 140 -22.91 -1.73 19.29
N LYS A 141 -23.44 -2.63 18.45
CA LYS A 141 -23.96 -3.91 18.93
C LYS A 141 -22.86 -4.84 19.42
N LEU A 142 -21.70 -4.84 18.77
CA LEU A 142 -20.55 -5.63 19.19
C LEU A 142 -20.04 -5.18 20.56
N ILE A 143 -19.91 -3.87 20.78
CA ILE A 143 -19.48 -3.29 22.06
C ILE A 143 -20.45 -3.70 23.17
N GLU A 144 -21.75 -3.54 22.94
CA GLU A 144 -22.78 -3.92 23.90
C GLU A 144 -22.74 -5.43 24.21
N PHE A 145 -22.45 -6.26 23.21
CA PHE A 145 -22.28 -7.70 23.41
C PHE A 145 -21.03 -8.04 24.22
N LEU A 146 -19.90 -7.35 23.98
CA LEU A 146 -18.62 -7.59 24.63
C LEU A 146 -18.43 -6.85 25.97
N ARG A 147 -19.42 -6.08 26.43
CA ARG A 147 -19.33 -5.23 27.64
C ARG A 147 -18.86 -5.91 28.94
N LEU A 148 -18.98 -7.23 29.03
CA LEU A 148 -18.53 -8.02 30.21
C LEU A 148 -17.07 -8.48 30.10
N LYS A 149 -16.36 -8.07 29.05
CA LYS A 149 -14.99 -8.48 28.74
C LYS A 149 -14.14 -7.24 28.56
N SER A 150 -13.02 -7.18 29.28
CA SER A 150 -12.08 -6.08 29.21
C SER A 150 -10.81 -6.45 28.43
N GLU A 151 -10.47 -7.73 28.35
CA GLU A 151 -9.28 -8.22 27.65
C GLU A 151 -9.68 -8.84 26.32
N LEU A 152 -9.35 -8.15 25.23
CA LEU A 152 -9.57 -8.59 23.86
C LEU A 152 -8.47 -8.06 22.94
N ILE A 153 -8.31 -8.71 21.79
CA ILE A 153 -7.44 -8.23 20.72
C ILE A 153 -8.31 -7.79 19.55
N VAL A 154 -8.14 -6.55 19.11
CA VAL A 154 -8.70 -6.02 17.87
C VAL A 154 -7.63 -6.10 16.78
N ILE A 155 -7.88 -6.87 15.74
CA ILE A 155 -7.10 -6.88 14.50
C ILE A 155 -7.90 -6.13 13.45
N ASP A 156 -7.41 -4.97 13.02
CA ASP A 156 -8.12 -4.10 12.08
C ASP A 156 -7.53 -4.21 10.67
N ASP A 157 -8.22 -4.92 9.78
CA ASP A 157 -7.82 -5.05 8.37
C ASP A 157 -8.15 -3.78 7.57
N GLU A 158 -7.22 -3.37 6.72
CA GLU A 158 -7.22 -2.07 6.05
C GLU A 158 -7.42 -0.94 7.07
N ALA A 159 -6.62 -0.92 8.13
CA ALA A 159 -6.75 0.01 9.25
C ALA A 159 -6.70 1.50 8.85
N ASP A 160 -6.12 1.84 7.69
CA ASP A 160 -6.16 3.20 7.14
C ASP A 160 -7.56 3.62 6.65
N TYR A 161 -8.51 2.68 6.55
CA TYR A 161 -9.91 2.92 6.23
C TYR A 161 -10.77 3.08 7.49
N ALA A 162 -11.42 4.25 7.60
CA ALA A 162 -12.40 4.66 8.61
C ALA A 162 -11.93 4.75 10.07
N SER A 163 -10.90 4.01 10.46
CA SER A 163 -10.36 4.01 11.83
C SER A 163 -9.62 5.30 12.21
N PRO A 164 -8.86 6.00 11.32
CA PRO A 164 -8.25 7.29 11.62
C PRO A 164 -9.28 8.40 11.83
N ASP A 165 -9.04 9.29 12.78
CA ASP A 165 -9.95 10.38 13.09
C ASP A 165 -9.86 11.52 12.06
N GLY A 166 -10.90 11.68 11.26
CA GLY A 166 -11.04 12.78 10.31
C GLY A 166 -11.21 14.16 10.97
N ASN A 167 -11.52 14.21 12.26
CA ASN A 167 -11.75 15.44 13.03
C ASN A 167 -10.56 15.80 13.94
N VAL A 168 -9.39 15.17 13.79
CA VAL A 168 -8.25 15.33 14.70
C VAL A 168 -7.76 16.78 14.89
N ASN A 169 -8.01 17.65 13.91
CA ASN A 169 -7.64 19.08 13.97
C ASN A 169 -8.83 20.01 14.29
N ARG A 170 -9.98 19.46 14.68
CA ARG A 170 -11.22 20.20 14.94
C ARG A 170 -11.70 19.92 16.37
N PRO A 171 -11.09 20.56 17.38
CA PRO A 171 -11.41 20.29 18.78
C PRO A 171 -12.87 20.59 19.14
N GLU A 172 -13.58 21.39 18.34
CA GLU A 172 -15.01 21.66 18.45
C GLU A 172 -15.90 20.49 18.01
N HIS A 173 -15.35 19.50 17.30
CA HIS A 173 -16.05 18.31 16.84
C HIS A 173 -15.63 17.08 17.66
N ASP A 174 -16.60 16.21 17.95
CA ASP A 174 -16.29 14.87 18.44
C ASP A 174 -15.41 14.11 17.45
N LYS A 175 -14.62 13.17 17.97
CA LYS A 175 -13.95 12.14 17.15
C LYS A 175 -14.96 11.51 16.20
N THR A 176 -14.53 11.20 14.98
CA THR A 176 -15.38 10.49 14.01
C THR A 176 -16.00 9.24 14.62
N LYS A 177 -17.27 8.96 14.27
CA LYS A 177 -18.08 7.93 14.94
C LYS A 177 -17.41 6.55 14.97
N ILE A 178 -16.80 6.11 13.87
CA ILE A 178 -16.11 4.81 13.79
C ILE A 178 -14.86 4.81 14.69
N ASN A 179 -14.03 5.85 14.64
CA ASN A 179 -12.87 5.98 15.53
C ASN A 179 -13.28 5.93 17.01
N LYS A 180 -14.36 6.64 17.39
CA LYS A 180 -14.90 6.63 18.75
C LYS A 180 -15.32 5.23 19.18
N LEU A 181 -16.08 4.52 18.35
CA LEU A 181 -16.56 3.17 18.65
C LEU A 181 -15.43 2.15 18.72
N ILE A 182 -14.43 2.22 17.84
CA ILE A 182 -13.26 1.32 17.93
C ILE A 182 -12.46 1.64 19.20
N SER A 183 -12.31 2.92 19.58
CA SER A 183 -11.67 3.28 20.85
C SER A 183 -12.42 2.71 22.07
N GLU A 184 -13.75 2.76 22.05
CA GLU A 184 -14.62 2.17 23.08
C GLU A 184 -14.51 0.64 23.13
N LEU A 185 -14.44 -0.01 21.97
CA LEU A 185 -14.24 -1.46 21.85
C LEU A 185 -12.89 -1.91 22.41
N ILE A 186 -11.81 -1.15 22.16
CA ILE A 186 -10.48 -1.44 22.71
C ILE A 186 -10.50 -1.23 24.23
N GLY A 187 -11.12 -0.14 24.70
CA GLY A 187 -11.20 0.18 26.12
C GLY A 187 -9.83 0.32 26.79
N ASP A 188 -9.81 0.15 28.12
CA ASP A 188 -8.58 0.33 28.91
C ASP A 188 -7.66 -0.88 28.90
N ASN A 189 -8.11 -2.07 28.47
CA ASN A 189 -7.34 -3.31 28.57
C ASN A 189 -7.21 -4.09 27.26
N GLY A 190 -7.91 -3.68 26.21
CA GLY A 190 -7.78 -4.27 24.90
C GLY A 190 -6.46 -3.89 24.22
N ILE A 191 -6.10 -4.69 23.22
CA ILE A 191 -4.95 -4.46 22.36
C ILE A 191 -5.44 -4.22 20.94
N TYR A 192 -4.83 -3.27 20.24
CA TYR A 192 -5.12 -2.94 18.85
C TYR A 192 -3.93 -3.26 17.95
N ILE A 193 -4.20 -4.00 16.88
CA ILE A 193 -3.25 -4.31 15.81
C ILE A 193 -3.85 -3.82 14.50
N GLY A 194 -3.33 -2.73 13.95
CA GLY A 194 -3.72 -2.26 12.63
C GLY A 194 -2.97 -3.02 11.54
N VAL A 195 -3.68 -3.58 10.55
CA VAL A 195 -3.10 -4.27 9.40
C VAL A 195 -3.36 -3.42 8.15
N THR A 196 -2.33 -2.97 7.44
CA THR A 196 -2.52 -2.10 6.25
C THR A 196 -1.33 -2.13 5.28
N ALA A 197 -1.57 -1.74 4.02
CA ALA A 197 -0.50 -1.40 3.09
C ALA A 197 -0.04 0.06 3.22
N THR A 198 -0.83 0.92 3.86
CA THR A 198 -0.65 2.38 3.81
C THR A 198 -0.59 2.97 5.23
N PRO A 199 0.45 2.62 6.00
CA PRO A 199 0.52 2.95 7.42
C PRO A 199 0.73 4.44 7.72
N ALA A 200 1.08 5.26 6.70
CA ALA A 200 1.22 6.71 6.81
C ALA A 200 0.04 7.39 7.49
N ARG A 201 -1.19 6.97 7.14
CA ARG A 201 -2.39 7.56 7.72
C ARG A 201 -2.53 7.25 9.20
N LEU A 202 -2.15 6.05 9.64
CA LEU A 202 -2.21 5.64 11.05
C LEU A 202 -1.16 6.37 11.88
N ASN A 203 0.06 6.51 11.34
CA ASN A 203 1.13 7.26 12.01
C ASN A 203 0.80 8.75 12.11
N LEU A 204 0.50 9.41 10.99
CA LEU A 204 0.27 10.86 10.98
C LEU A 204 -1.00 11.29 11.70
N ASN A 205 -1.94 10.37 11.96
CA ASN A 205 -3.16 10.63 12.70
C ASN A 205 -3.05 10.29 14.20
N ASN A 206 -1.95 9.65 14.64
CA ASN A 206 -1.86 9.04 15.97
C ASN A 206 -3.01 8.07 16.27
N THR A 207 -3.45 7.31 15.25
CA THR A 207 -4.63 6.45 15.38
C THR A 207 -4.44 5.46 16.53
N PHE A 208 -5.32 5.56 17.53
CA PHE A 208 -5.28 4.80 18.79
C PHE A 208 -3.91 4.77 19.47
N GLN A 209 -3.13 5.85 19.37
CA GLN A 209 -1.80 5.98 19.99
C GLN A 209 -0.85 4.82 19.62
N ASN A 210 -0.91 4.37 18.36
CA ASN A 210 -0.04 3.30 17.88
C ASN A 210 1.43 3.71 17.96
N ARG A 211 2.30 2.80 18.39
CA ARG A 211 3.74 3.04 18.60
C ARG A 211 4.54 2.57 17.39
N SER A 212 5.18 3.50 16.68
CA SER A 212 5.88 3.22 15.42
C SER A 212 7.10 2.31 15.59
N GLU A 213 7.73 2.34 16.77
CA GLU A 213 8.89 1.52 17.16
C GLU A 213 8.52 0.04 17.32
N ARG A 214 7.22 -0.26 17.41
CA ARG A 214 6.68 -1.62 17.56
C ARG A 214 5.97 -2.09 16.30
N TRP A 215 6.06 -1.35 15.21
CA TRP A 215 5.49 -1.79 13.95
C TRP A 215 6.22 -3.04 13.43
N VAL A 216 5.46 -3.91 12.77
CA VAL A 216 5.96 -5.18 12.25
C VAL A 216 5.84 -5.16 10.73
N ASP A 217 6.96 -5.39 10.05
CA ASP A 217 6.99 -5.55 8.60
C ASP A 217 6.49 -6.95 8.22
N PHE A 218 5.57 -7.00 7.26
CA PHE A 218 5.17 -8.21 6.56
C PHE A 218 5.72 -8.16 5.13
N ALA A 219 6.92 -8.70 4.98
CA ALA A 219 7.66 -8.71 3.73
C ALA A 219 6.96 -9.58 2.66
N PRO A 220 6.96 -9.16 1.38
CA PRO A 220 6.36 -9.96 0.31
C PRO A 220 7.04 -11.33 0.12
N HIS A 221 6.26 -12.33 -0.27
CA HIS A 221 6.76 -13.67 -0.58
C HIS A 221 7.49 -13.71 -1.95
N PRO A 222 8.33 -14.72 -2.25
CA PRO A 222 9.16 -14.75 -3.47
C PRO A 222 8.40 -14.66 -4.81
N LYS A 223 7.16 -15.19 -4.88
CA LYS A 223 6.30 -15.11 -6.08
C LYS A 223 5.57 -13.76 -6.25
N TYR A 224 5.75 -12.82 -5.32
CA TYR A 224 5.06 -11.54 -5.34
C TYR A 224 5.67 -10.61 -6.37
N VAL A 225 4.81 -9.95 -7.15
CA VAL A 225 5.20 -8.94 -8.13
C VAL A 225 4.52 -7.65 -7.74
N GLY A 226 5.33 -6.65 -7.39
CA GLY A 226 4.85 -5.36 -6.92
C GLY A 226 5.57 -4.19 -7.59
N GLN A 227 5.77 -3.14 -6.81
CA GLN A 227 6.28 -1.86 -7.28
C GLN A 227 7.53 -1.96 -8.17
N ASP A 228 8.55 -2.72 -7.76
CA ASP A 228 9.82 -2.77 -8.47
C ASP A 228 9.70 -3.28 -9.92
N PHE A 229 8.69 -4.09 -10.19
CA PHE A 229 8.41 -4.58 -11.54
C PHE A 229 7.53 -3.62 -12.35
N PHE A 230 6.51 -3.03 -11.74
CA PHE A 230 5.54 -2.18 -12.44
C PHE A 230 6.01 -0.73 -12.61
N PHE A 231 6.85 -0.27 -11.70
CA PHE A 231 7.44 1.06 -11.66
C PHE A 231 8.95 0.93 -11.49
N PRO A 232 9.64 0.31 -12.46
CA PRO A 232 11.08 0.13 -12.37
C PRO A 232 11.78 1.48 -12.43
N HIS A 233 13.00 1.53 -11.89
CA HIS A 233 13.88 2.69 -12.00
C HIS A 233 14.42 2.91 -13.42
N SER A 234 14.35 1.89 -14.27
CA SER A 234 14.70 1.96 -15.69
C SER A 234 13.55 2.53 -16.51
N GLU A 235 13.88 3.20 -17.62
CA GLU A 235 12.88 3.70 -18.58
C GLU A 235 12.09 2.57 -19.27
N THR A 236 12.59 1.33 -19.23
CA THR A 236 11.96 0.17 -19.86
C THR A 236 11.14 -0.66 -18.87
N CYS A 237 9.88 -0.92 -19.25
CA CYS A 237 8.98 -1.84 -18.54
C CYS A 237 9.11 -3.25 -19.13
N SER A 238 9.14 -4.27 -18.27
CA SER A 238 9.18 -5.69 -18.69
C SER A 238 7.78 -6.30 -18.92
N TYR A 239 6.77 -5.45 -19.13
CA TYR A 239 5.38 -5.79 -19.36
C TYR A 239 4.79 -4.85 -20.42
N ARG A 240 3.57 -5.12 -20.91
CA ARG A 240 2.93 -4.30 -21.94
C ARG A 240 2.31 -3.04 -21.32
N LEU A 241 3.05 -1.93 -21.36
CA LEU A 241 2.56 -0.61 -20.93
C LEU A 241 2.01 0.16 -22.13
N HIS A 242 0.74 0.51 -22.08
CA HIS A 242 0.06 1.34 -23.08
C HIS A 242 -0.32 2.68 -22.45
N THR A 243 0.39 3.74 -22.85
CA THR A 243 0.09 5.11 -22.42
C THR A 243 -0.65 5.89 -23.51
N PHE A 244 -1.49 6.83 -23.08
CA PHE A 244 -2.24 7.70 -23.99
C PHE A 244 -2.39 9.10 -23.40
N ALA A 245 -2.65 10.09 -24.26
CA ALA A 245 -2.98 11.44 -23.82
C ALA A 245 -4.34 11.45 -23.13
N ALA A 246 -4.48 12.23 -22.06
CA ALA A 246 -5.71 12.31 -21.26
C ALA A 246 -6.83 13.14 -21.92
N ASP A 247 -6.63 13.62 -23.15
CA ASP A 247 -7.50 14.61 -23.78
C ASP A 247 -8.80 13.98 -24.32
N GLU A 248 -9.93 14.67 -24.07
CA GLU A 248 -11.29 14.20 -24.32
C GLU A 248 -11.54 13.89 -25.81
N GLY A 249 -12.00 12.67 -26.11
CA GLY A 249 -12.53 12.27 -27.43
C GLY A 249 -12.25 10.83 -27.87
N ASN A 250 -11.20 10.19 -27.34
CA ASN A 250 -10.74 8.86 -27.79
C ASN A 250 -10.85 7.74 -26.74
N GLU A 251 -11.39 7.99 -25.55
CA GLU A 251 -11.42 7.00 -24.45
C GLU A 251 -12.10 5.68 -24.86
N LYS A 252 -13.23 5.75 -25.58
CA LYS A 252 -13.93 4.55 -26.09
C LYS A 252 -13.06 3.74 -27.05
N MET A 253 -12.23 4.40 -27.85
CA MET A 253 -11.29 3.72 -28.74
C MET A 253 -10.19 3.02 -27.93
N GLU A 254 -9.66 3.68 -26.90
CA GLU A 254 -8.61 3.10 -26.04
C GLU A 254 -9.12 1.93 -25.21
N ILE A 255 -10.34 2.01 -24.66
CA ILE A 255 -10.97 0.87 -23.96
C ILE A 255 -11.22 -0.28 -24.95
N GLN A 256 -11.72 -0.01 -26.16
CA GLN A 256 -11.91 -1.06 -27.18
C GLN A 256 -10.60 -1.74 -27.55
N LYS A 257 -9.50 -0.98 -27.73
CA LYS A 257 -8.17 -1.56 -27.93
C LYS A 257 -7.75 -2.41 -26.74
N ALA A 258 -7.91 -1.91 -25.51
CA ALA A 258 -7.57 -2.64 -24.30
C ALA A 258 -8.32 -3.98 -24.16
N ILE A 259 -9.61 -4.02 -24.54
CA ILE A 259 -10.39 -5.26 -24.60
C ILE A 259 -9.77 -6.24 -25.59
N LEU A 260 -9.46 -5.80 -26.81
CA LEU A 260 -8.87 -6.67 -27.84
C LEU A 260 -7.49 -7.20 -27.43
N HIS A 261 -6.63 -6.36 -26.85
CA HIS A 261 -5.34 -6.79 -26.31
C HIS A 261 -5.49 -7.79 -25.16
N PHE A 262 -6.49 -7.62 -24.28
CA PHE A 262 -6.77 -8.57 -23.22
C PHE A 262 -7.15 -9.94 -23.81
N LEU A 263 -8.05 -9.98 -24.79
CA LEU A 263 -8.43 -11.21 -25.48
C LEU A 263 -7.21 -11.91 -26.12
N CYS A 264 -6.37 -11.14 -26.84
CA CYS A 264 -5.14 -11.66 -27.45
C CYS A 264 -4.11 -12.14 -26.42
N GLY A 265 -3.98 -11.45 -25.28
CA GLY A 265 -3.06 -11.84 -24.20
C GLY A 265 -3.46 -13.16 -23.56
N VAL A 266 -4.76 -13.38 -23.34
CA VAL A 266 -5.26 -14.68 -22.85
C VAL A 266 -5.00 -15.79 -23.87
N ALA A 267 -5.17 -15.52 -25.16
CA ALA A 267 -4.86 -16.47 -26.23
C ALA A 267 -3.36 -16.81 -26.29
N GLU A 268 -2.48 -15.82 -26.16
CA GLU A 268 -1.03 -16.03 -26.12
C GLU A 268 -0.62 -16.91 -24.95
N LEU A 269 -1.20 -16.69 -23.76
CA LEU A 269 -0.95 -17.53 -22.59
C LEU A 269 -1.43 -18.98 -22.81
N HIS A 270 -2.55 -19.19 -23.49
CA HIS A 270 -3.01 -20.54 -23.83
C HIS A 270 -2.11 -21.23 -24.85
N ASN A 271 -1.57 -20.48 -25.82
CA ASN A 271 -0.63 -21.01 -26.82
C ASN A 271 0.69 -21.50 -26.18
N ILE A 272 1.04 -21.00 -24.99
CA ILE A 272 2.19 -21.48 -24.20
C ILE A 272 1.78 -22.46 -23.08
N GLU A 273 0.66 -23.17 -23.29
CA GLU A 273 0.09 -24.21 -22.40
C GLU A 273 -0.37 -23.70 -21.02
N ARG A 274 -0.60 -22.39 -20.86
CA ARG A 274 -1.17 -21.83 -19.64
C ARG A 274 -2.69 -21.72 -19.74
N LYS A 275 -3.35 -22.84 -19.44
CA LYS A 275 -4.82 -23.03 -19.56
C LYS A 275 -5.58 -22.49 -18.34
N GLU A 276 -5.38 -21.23 -18.03
CA GLU A 276 -6.02 -20.53 -16.90
C GLU A 276 -7.03 -19.49 -17.39
N ASN A 277 -8.01 -19.18 -16.54
CA ASN A 277 -8.90 -18.05 -16.77
C ASN A 277 -8.25 -16.76 -16.27
N PHE A 278 -8.51 -15.64 -16.95
CA PHE A 278 -7.94 -14.34 -16.58
C PHE A 278 -9.00 -13.25 -16.45
N THR A 279 -8.65 -12.22 -15.69
CA THR A 279 -9.47 -11.04 -15.47
C THR A 279 -8.84 -9.79 -16.11
N MET A 280 -9.70 -8.94 -16.65
CA MET A 280 -9.43 -7.54 -16.98
C MET A 280 -10.21 -6.63 -16.03
N LEU A 281 -9.55 -5.65 -15.44
CA LEU A 281 -10.19 -4.59 -14.66
C LEU A 281 -10.28 -3.29 -15.44
N VAL A 282 -11.46 -2.69 -15.45
CA VAL A 282 -11.71 -1.38 -16.06
C VAL A 282 -12.13 -0.40 -14.98
N HIS A 283 -11.27 0.59 -14.76
CA HIS A 283 -11.37 1.59 -13.73
C HIS A 283 -11.36 2.99 -14.35
N THR A 284 -12.56 3.46 -14.68
CA THR A 284 -12.81 4.82 -15.18
C THR A 284 -13.29 5.74 -14.06
N SER A 285 -13.70 6.98 -14.37
CA SER A 285 -13.95 8.01 -13.37
C SER A 285 -15.04 7.61 -12.35
N GLY A 286 -15.20 8.41 -11.30
CA GLY A 286 -16.18 8.12 -10.24
C GLY A 286 -17.65 8.33 -10.62
N LYS A 287 -17.98 8.70 -11.86
CA LYS A 287 -19.37 8.96 -12.28
C LYS A 287 -20.04 7.68 -12.77
N HIS A 288 -21.25 7.42 -12.27
CA HIS A 288 -22.05 6.26 -12.67
C HIS A 288 -22.42 6.20 -14.16
N VAL A 289 -22.55 7.35 -14.82
CA VAL A 289 -22.87 7.42 -16.26
C VAL A 289 -21.76 6.79 -17.09
N GLU A 290 -20.50 7.07 -16.73
CA GLU A 290 -19.33 6.56 -17.45
C GLU A 290 -19.15 5.04 -17.25
N HIS A 291 -19.44 4.49 -16.04
CA HIS A 291 -19.40 3.03 -15.83
C HIS A 291 -20.42 2.27 -16.69
N THR A 292 -21.60 2.87 -16.90
CA THR A 292 -22.63 2.27 -17.76
C THR A 292 -22.16 2.23 -19.21
N GLU A 293 -21.55 3.32 -19.68
CA GLU A 293 -20.97 3.39 -21.04
C GLU A 293 -19.84 2.38 -21.24
N ASP A 294 -18.98 2.16 -20.24
CA ASP A 294 -17.91 1.16 -20.30
C ASP A 294 -18.46 -0.26 -20.37
N LEU A 295 -19.47 -0.58 -19.55
CA LEU A 295 -20.16 -1.87 -19.58
C LEU A 295 -20.77 -2.12 -20.95
N GLU A 296 -21.51 -1.13 -21.49
CA GLU A 296 -22.11 -1.20 -22.83
C GLU A 296 -21.06 -1.38 -23.92
N LEU A 297 -19.91 -0.71 -23.80
CA LEU A 297 -18.80 -0.84 -24.75
C LEU A 297 -18.19 -2.25 -24.73
N ILE A 298 -17.96 -2.82 -23.55
CA ILE A 298 -17.47 -4.21 -23.42
C ILE A 298 -18.49 -5.19 -23.99
N GLN A 299 -19.76 -5.07 -23.58
CA GLN A 299 -20.84 -5.94 -24.04
C GLN A 299 -21.01 -5.87 -25.56
N SER A 300 -21.05 -4.67 -26.14
CA SER A 300 -21.21 -4.49 -27.59
C SER A 300 -20.00 -5.00 -28.37
N THR A 301 -18.78 -4.84 -27.85
CA THR A 301 -17.55 -5.38 -28.46
C THR A 301 -17.60 -6.91 -28.48
N LEU A 302 -17.92 -7.56 -27.35
CA LEU A 302 -18.02 -9.01 -27.24
C LEU A 302 -19.18 -9.56 -28.10
N ALA A 303 -20.36 -8.91 -28.06
CA ALA A 303 -21.52 -9.31 -28.85
C ALA A 303 -21.23 -9.23 -30.36
N THR A 304 -20.58 -8.14 -30.80
CA THR A 304 -20.19 -7.96 -32.19
C THR A 304 -19.23 -9.05 -32.65
N LEU A 305 -18.19 -9.39 -31.87
CA LEU A 305 -17.26 -10.47 -32.22
C LEU A 305 -17.89 -11.87 -32.15
N SER A 306 -18.97 -12.03 -31.38
CA SER A 306 -19.68 -13.32 -31.22
C SER A 306 -20.69 -13.64 -32.32
N ASN A 307 -20.96 -12.69 -33.22
CA ASN A 307 -21.92 -12.81 -34.31
C ASN A 307 -21.32 -12.30 -35.63
N SER A 308 -20.99 -13.22 -36.54
CA SER A 308 -20.43 -12.91 -37.86
C SER A 308 -21.37 -12.11 -38.77
N GLU A 309 -22.68 -12.11 -38.49
CA GLU A 309 -23.69 -11.34 -39.24
C GLU A 309 -23.84 -9.89 -38.74
N SER A 310 -23.19 -9.54 -37.62
CA SER A 310 -23.21 -8.16 -37.12
C SER A 310 -22.55 -7.20 -38.10
N SER A 311 -23.19 -6.05 -38.36
CA SER A 311 -22.67 -5.02 -39.26
C SER A 311 -21.29 -4.48 -38.85
N GLY A 312 -20.93 -4.61 -37.56
CA GLY A 312 -19.63 -4.23 -37.03
C GLY A 312 -18.55 -5.32 -37.06
N PHE A 313 -18.90 -6.58 -37.39
CA PHE A 313 -18.04 -7.75 -37.22
C PHE A 313 -16.74 -7.62 -38.01
N GLU A 314 -16.80 -7.46 -39.33
CA GLU A 314 -15.60 -7.42 -40.17
C GLU A 314 -14.65 -6.27 -39.80
N ARG A 315 -15.20 -5.12 -39.40
CA ARG A 315 -14.38 -3.99 -38.93
C ARG A 315 -13.64 -4.34 -37.66
N LEU A 316 -14.31 -4.97 -36.69
CA LEU A 316 -13.72 -5.33 -35.40
C LEU A 316 -12.78 -6.54 -35.52
N ARG A 317 -13.11 -7.52 -36.37
CA ARG A 317 -12.26 -8.66 -36.73
C ARG A 317 -10.95 -8.20 -37.36
N LYS A 318 -10.98 -7.27 -38.31
CA LYS A 318 -9.74 -6.71 -38.89
C LYS A 318 -8.86 -6.06 -37.84
N LYS A 319 -9.44 -5.27 -36.91
CA LYS A 319 -8.70 -4.70 -35.77
C LYS A 319 -8.11 -5.79 -34.87
N LEU A 320 -8.88 -6.83 -34.57
CA LEU A 320 -8.41 -7.98 -33.78
C LEU A 320 -7.21 -8.66 -34.44
N TRP A 321 -7.23 -8.88 -35.76
CA TRP A 321 -6.11 -9.51 -36.49
C TRP A 321 -4.85 -8.64 -36.50
N VAL A 322 -5.01 -7.32 -36.64
CA VAL A 322 -3.86 -6.39 -36.53
C VAL A 322 -3.21 -6.51 -35.15
N ILE A 323 -4.02 -6.44 -34.09
CA ILE A 323 -3.53 -6.57 -32.71
C ILE A 323 -2.94 -7.96 -32.47
N ALA A 324 -3.58 -9.02 -32.96
CA ALA A 324 -3.11 -10.40 -32.85
C ALA A 324 -1.71 -10.60 -33.44
N GLY A 325 -1.34 -9.82 -34.47
CA GLY A 325 0.02 -9.82 -35.04
C GLY A 325 1.11 -9.35 -34.07
N GLU A 326 0.76 -8.66 -32.98
CA GLU A 326 1.68 -8.24 -31.92
C GLU A 326 1.94 -9.34 -30.86
N TYR A 327 1.32 -10.51 -31.03
CA TYR A 327 1.37 -11.64 -30.09
C TYR A 327 1.97 -12.88 -30.78
N SER A 328 2.43 -13.86 -29.98
CA SER A 328 2.83 -15.19 -30.45
C SER A 328 3.79 -15.21 -31.64
N LYS A 329 4.88 -14.43 -31.57
CA LYS A 329 5.90 -14.29 -32.63
C LYS A 329 5.34 -13.91 -34.02
N GLY A 330 4.19 -13.24 -34.07
CA GLY A 330 3.58 -12.79 -35.33
C GLY A 330 2.71 -13.84 -36.02
N ASP A 331 2.07 -14.74 -35.26
CA ASP A 331 1.02 -15.64 -35.76
C ASP A 331 -0.38 -15.09 -35.39
N PRO A 332 -0.92 -14.13 -36.17
CA PRO A 332 -2.21 -13.54 -35.90
C PRO A 332 -3.38 -14.52 -36.05
N ASP A 333 -3.23 -15.56 -36.88
CA ASP A 333 -4.32 -16.50 -37.16
C ASP A 333 -4.56 -17.42 -35.95
N SER A 334 -3.50 -17.97 -35.35
CA SER A 334 -3.63 -18.77 -34.13
C SER A 334 -4.32 -18.00 -33.01
N ILE A 335 -3.90 -16.74 -32.78
CA ILE A 335 -4.46 -15.87 -31.74
C ILE A 335 -5.89 -15.45 -32.07
N GLY A 336 -6.13 -14.93 -33.27
CA GLY A 336 -7.45 -14.44 -33.70
C GLY A 336 -8.50 -15.55 -33.71
N MET A 337 -8.14 -16.73 -34.22
CA MET A 337 -9.03 -17.89 -34.24
C MET A 337 -9.32 -18.40 -32.83
N PHE A 338 -8.32 -18.47 -31.95
CA PHE A 338 -8.56 -18.82 -30.54
C PHE A 338 -9.56 -17.87 -29.89
N VAL A 339 -9.39 -16.55 -30.08
CA VAL A 339 -10.29 -15.54 -29.51
C VAL A 339 -11.71 -15.73 -30.02
N LEU A 340 -11.94 -15.81 -31.34
CA LEU A 340 -13.27 -15.96 -31.90
C LEU A 340 -13.95 -17.27 -31.49
N ASN A 341 -13.22 -18.39 -31.49
CA ASN A 341 -13.75 -19.69 -31.08
C ASN A 341 -14.20 -19.72 -29.61
N ASN A 342 -13.58 -18.89 -28.76
CA ASN A 342 -13.85 -18.88 -27.33
C ASN A 342 -14.58 -17.62 -26.84
N ILE A 343 -14.95 -16.68 -27.71
CA ILE A 343 -15.45 -15.35 -27.34
C ILE A 343 -16.66 -15.40 -26.40
N ARG A 344 -17.48 -16.46 -26.47
CA ARG A 344 -18.67 -16.67 -25.62
C ARG A 344 -18.33 -17.16 -24.21
N LYS A 345 -17.09 -17.56 -23.93
CA LYS A 345 -16.60 -17.95 -22.58
C LYS A 345 -16.20 -16.72 -21.77
N ASN A 346 -17.11 -15.78 -21.62
CA ASN A 346 -16.86 -14.52 -20.91
C ASN A 346 -17.81 -14.30 -19.72
N THR A 347 -17.38 -13.48 -18.77
CA THR A 347 -18.25 -12.94 -17.71
C THR A 347 -17.98 -11.45 -17.55
N LEU A 348 -19.01 -10.67 -17.24
CA LEU A 348 -18.92 -9.23 -17.01
C LEU A 348 -19.63 -8.88 -15.71
N VAL A 349 -18.87 -8.27 -14.80
CA VAL A 349 -19.36 -7.89 -13.48
C VAL A 349 -19.21 -6.38 -13.29
N GLU A 350 -20.33 -5.71 -13.06
CA GLU A 350 -20.36 -4.35 -12.53
C GLU A 350 -20.08 -4.40 -11.01
N ILE A 351 -19.02 -3.72 -10.60
CA ILE A 351 -18.59 -3.63 -9.21
C ILE A 351 -19.16 -2.32 -8.65
N ASN A 352 -20.07 -2.43 -7.67
CA ASN A 352 -20.86 -1.33 -7.06
C ASN A 352 -22.16 -0.96 -7.75
N SER A 353 -22.91 -1.96 -8.22
CA SER A 353 -24.29 -1.74 -8.62
C SER A 353 -25.13 -1.23 -7.45
N ARG A 354 -26.20 -0.48 -7.72
CA ARG A 354 -27.17 0.00 -6.70
C ARG A 354 -27.82 -1.13 -5.89
N LYS A 355 -27.72 -2.38 -6.37
CA LYS A 355 -28.16 -3.60 -5.71
C LYS A 355 -27.02 -4.62 -5.73
N PRO A 356 -26.03 -4.50 -4.82
CA PRO A 356 -24.91 -5.42 -4.78
C PRO A 356 -25.44 -6.84 -4.61
N GLN A 357 -25.04 -7.73 -5.53
CA GLN A 357 -25.36 -9.15 -5.44
C GLN A 357 -24.18 -9.86 -4.78
N PRO A 358 -24.37 -10.49 -3.62
CA PRO A 358 -23.30 -11.19 -2.92
C PRO A 358 -22.60 -12.20 -3.83
N GLY A 359 -21.28 -12.20 -3.82
CA GLY A 359 -20.46 -13.21 -4.51
C GLY A 359 -20.04 -12.88 -5.95
N LYS A 360 -20.61 -11.86 -6.60
CA LYS A 360 -20.21 -11.51 -7.99
C LYS A 360 -18.77 -11.04 -8.12
N VAL A 361 -18.26 -10.31 -7.12
CA VAL A 361 -16.83 -9.91 -7.10
C VAL A 361 -15.92 -11.12 -6.98
N ALA A 362 -16.37 -12.21 -6.33
CA ALA A 362 -15.58 -13.42 -6.21
C ALA A 362 -15.37 -14.14 -7.56
N GLU A 363 -16.33 -14.05 -8.49
CA GLU A 363 -16.26 -14.67 -9.82
C GLU A 363 -15.17 -14.07 -10.72
N ILE A 364 -14.77 -12.82 -10.47
CA ILE A 364 -13.71 -12.12 -11.20
C ILE A 364 -12.41 -12.02 -10.39
N ALA A 365 -12.49 -12.09 -9.05
CA ALA A 365 -11.33 -12.19 -8.17
C ALA A 365 -10.65 -13.55 -8.30
N ASN A 366 -11.43 -14.61 -8.54
CA ASN A 366 -10.97 -15.92 -8.96
C ASN A 366 -11.71 -16.27 -10.26
N PRO A 367 -11.20 -15.86 -11.43
CA PRO A 367 -11.93 -15.90 -12.69
C PRO A 367 -12.46 -17.30 -13.03
N THR A 368 -13.78 -17.42 -13.17
CA THR A 368 -14.47 -18.67 -13.53
C THR A 368 -14.69 -18.83 -15.04
N SER A 369 -14.60 -17.74 -15.79
CA SER A 369 -14.69 -17.68 -17.25
C SER A 369 -13.36 -17.27 -17.86
N LEU A 370 -13.05 -17.81 -19.05
CA LEU A 370 -11.81 -17.57 -19.79
C LEU A 370 -11.49 -16.08 -19.92
N PHE A 371 -12.51 -15.29 -20.29
CA PHE A 371 -12.42 -13.82 -20.37
C PHE A 371 -13.32 -13.18 -19.32
N SER A 372 -12.76 -12.81 -18.16
CA SER A 372 -13.50 -12.17 -17.08
C SER A 372 -13.27 -10.65 -17.09
N PHE A 373 -14.33 -9.86 -16.95
CA PHE A 373 -14.27 -8.40 -16.95
C PHE A 373 -14.90 -7.84 -15.68
N GLY A 374 -14.17 -6.98 -14.97
CA GLY A 374 -14.67 -6.23 -13.82
C GLY A 374 -14.66 -4.73 -14.11
N VAL A 375 -15.81 -4.07 -14.05
CA VAL A 375 -15.96 -2.63 -14.29
C VAL A 375 -16.39 -1.93 -13.02
N GLY A 376 -15.74 -0.83 -12.63
CA GLY A 376 -16.21 -0.06 -11.48
C GLY A 376 -15.28 1.01 -10.95
N GLY A 377 -15.84 1.85 -10.07
CA GLY A 377 -15.16 3.05 -9.54
C GLY A 377 -14.55 2.88 -8.15
N ASN A 378 -15.35 2.72 -7.09
CA ASN A 378 -14.88 2.94 -5.71
C ASN A 378 -14.43 1.67 -4.97
N ILE A 379 -15.13 0.54 -5.09
CA ILE A 379 -14.87 -0.66 -4.25
C ILE A 379 -13.89 -1.66 -4.88
N ILE A 380 -13.52 -1.50 -6.15
CA ILE A 380 -12.35 -2.24 -6.71
C ILE A 380 -11.07 -1.95 -5.88
N SER A 381 -11.06 -0.85 -5.12
CA SER A 381 -9.85 -0.24 -4.58
C SER A 381 -9.31 -0.77 -3.24
N ARG A 382 -10.05 -1.52 -2.40
CA ARG A 382 -9.52 -1.97 -1.08
C ARG A 382 -9.92 -3.42 -0.74
N GLY A 383 -9.03 -4.20 -0.12
CA GLY A 383 -9.30 -5.56 0.38
C GLY A 383 -9.43 -6.73 -0.62
N VAL A 384 -9.82 -6.51 -1.88
CA VAL A 384 -9.95 -7.61 -2.87
C VAL A 384 -8.60 -7.96 -3.51
N THR A 385 -8.22 -9.24 -3.48
CA THR A 385 -7.11 -9.82 -4.25
C THR A 385 -7.66 -10.45 -5.54
N PHE A 386 -7.01 -10.18 -6.67
CA PHE A 386 -7.39 -10.74 -7.97
C PHE A 386 -6.34 -11.74 -8.46
N ASP A 387 -6.70 -13.01 -8.37
CA ASP A 387 -5.91 -14.10 -8.94
C ASP A 387 -6.08 -14.06 -10.47
N ASN A 388 -4.98 -14.22 -11.21
CA ASN A 388 -4.97 -14.16 -12.68
C ASN A 388 -5.49 -12.83 -13.28
N LEU A 389 -5.23 -11.70 -12.61
CA LEU A 389 -5.42 -10.37 -13.24
C LEU A 389 -4.36 -10.15 -14.33
N LEU A 390 -4.77 -10.12 -15.60
CA LEU A 390 -3.86 -9.95 -16.75
C LEU A 390 -3.83 -8.52 -17.30
N SER A 391 -4.96 -7.83 -17.27
CA SER A 391 -5.09 -6.49 -17.88
C SER A 391 -5.77 -5.51 -16.93
N MET A 392 -5.29 -4.28 -16.91
CA MET A 392 -5.86 -3.20 -16.12
C MET A 392 -5.94 -1.92 -16.96
N TYR A 393 -7.15 -1.39 -17.12
CA TYR A 393 -7.43 -0.09 -17.71
C TYR A 393 -7.76 0.91 -16.62
N PHE A 394 -6.95 1.97 -16.47
CA PHE A 394 -7.05 2.91 -15.36
C PHE A 394 -6.91 4.36 -15.84
N THR A 395 -8.02 5.10 -15.86
CA THR A 395 -8.05 6.53 -16.24
C THR A 395 -8.43 7.45 -15.09
N ARG A 396 -8.68 6.89 -13.91
CA ARG A 396 -9.25 7.66 -12.80
C ARG A 396 -8.25 8.66 -12.20
N THR A 397 -8.48 9.93 -12.50
CA THR A 397 -7.85 11.06 -11.81
C THR A 397 -8.71 11.51 -10.61
N VAL A 398 -8.07 12.00 -9.54
CA VAL A 398 -8.76 12.65 -8.42
C VAL A 398 -8.78 14.16 -8.64
N LYS A 399 -9.87 14.83 -8.26
CA LYS A 399 -9.88 16.28 -8.13
C LYS A 399 -9.00 16.66 -6.93
N GLY A 400 -7.84 17.25 -7.18
CA GLY A 400 -6.91 17.71 -6.13
C GLY A 400 -5.61 16.89 -6.07
N LYS A 401 -5.05 16.73 -4.86
CA LYS A 401 -3.78 16.01 -4.65
C LYS A 401 -3.96 14.49 -4.69
N PHE A 402 -3.00 13.80 -5.28
CA PHE A 402 -2.78 12.36 -5.18
C PHE A 402 -2.48 11.96 -3.74
N SER A 403 -3.42 11.27 -3.11
CA SER A 403 -3.18 10.68 -1.80
C SER A 403 -2.55 9.30 -1.95
N GLN A 404 -1.37 9.09 -1.38
CA GLN A 404 -0.63 7.83 -1.44
C GLN A 404 -1.50 6.67 -0.93
N ASP A 405 -2.11 6.84 0.25
CA ASP A 405 -3.02 5.86 0.85
C ASP A 405 -4.14 5.36 -0.09
N THR A 406 -4.53 6.17 -1.07
CA THR A 406 -5.60 5.87 -2.01
C THR A 406 -5.05 5.15 -3.24
N TYR A 407 -3.93 5.62 -3.78
CA TYR A 407 -3.37 5.10 -5.03
C TYR A 407 -2.56 3.82 -4.85
N ILE A 408 -1.91 3.64 -3.70
CA ILE A 408 -1.25 2.37 -3.34
C ILE A 408 -2.29 1.26 -3.18
N GLN A 409 -3.41 1.56 -2.52
CA GLN A 409 -4.49 0.59 -2.36
C GLN A 409 -5.14 0.22 -3.71
N ARG A 410 -5.22 1.17 -4.64
CA ARG A 410 -5.69 0.95 -6.01
C ARG A 410 -4.74 0.15 -6.91
N ALA A 411 -3.53 -0.17 -6.45
CA ALA A 411 -2.52 -0.94 -7.18
C ALA A 411 -2.93 -2.41 -7.35
N ARG A 412 -4.02 -2.69 -8.07
CA ARG A 412 -4.53 -4.06 -8.18
C ARG A 412 -3.66 -4.94 -9.05
N MET A 413 -2.80 -4.33 -9.85
CA MET A 413 -1.73 -5.02 -10.55
C MET A 413 -0.62 -5.51 -9.64
N PHE A 414 -0.67 -5.41 -8.31
CA PHE A 414 0.28 -6.07 -7.39
C PHE A 414 -0.24 -7.41 -6.87
N GLY A 415 0.63 -8.35 -6.47
CA GLY A 415 0.23 -9.69 -6.03
C GLY A 415 1.06 -10.85 -6.59
N SER A 416 0.63 -12.08 -6.29
CA SER A 416 1.31 -13.32 -6.68
C SER A 416 1.10 -13.66 -8.16
N ARG A 417 1.96 -13.13 -9.04
CA ARG A 417 1.84 -13.34 -10.50
C ARG A 417 3.14 -13.55 -11.25
N GLU A 418 4.18 -13.98 -10.55
CA GLU A 418 5.52 -14.19 -11.11
C GLU A 418 5.51 -14.95 -12.44
N SER A 419 4.63 -15.95 -12.55
CA SER A 419 4.55 -16.86 -13.69
C SER A 419 4.00 -16.22 -14.98
N TYR A 420 3.29 -15.08 -14.93
CA TYR A 420 2.75 -14.40 -16.12
C TYR A 420 3.02 -12.89 -16.17
N LYS A 421 3.82 -12.35 -15.24
CA LYS A 421 4.05 -10.90 -15.11
C LYS A 421 4.46 -10.19 -16.40
N LYS A 422 5.21 -10.86 -17.28
CA LYS A 422 5.67 -10.31 -18.58
C LYS A 422 4.53 -10.05 -19.58
N TYR A 423 3.42 -10.77 -19.42
CA TYR A 423 2.24 -10.65 -20.27
C TYR A 423 1.23 -9.63 -19.73
N PHE A 424 1.48 -9.06 -18.55
CA PHE A 424 0.58 -8.08 -17.95
C PHE A 424 0.42 -6.85 -18.84
N GLN A 425 -0.80 -6.32 -18.90
CA GLN A 425 -1.16 -5.17 -19.72
C GLN A 425 -1.66 -4.04 -18.83
N LEU A 426 -1.00 -2.89 -18.87
CA LEU A 426 -1.43 -1.69 -18.16
C LEU A 426 -1.79 -0.60 -19.17
N TRP A 427 -3.02 -0.10 -19.08
CA TRP A 427 -3.53 1.00 -19.90
C TRP A 427 -3.78 2.20 -18.99
N ILE A 428 -3.05 3.29 -19.22
CA ILE A 428 -3.03 4.41 -18.29
C ILE A 428 -2.65 5.72 -19.00
N PRO A 429 -3.30 6.86 -18.73
CA PRO A 429 -2.86 8.14 -19.25
C PRO A 429 -1.42 8.46 -18.86
N GLU A 430 -0.63 9.06 -19.77
CA GLU A 430 0.80 9.33 -19.54
C GLU A 430 1.03 10.21 -18.30
N THR A 431 0.21 11.24 -18.13
CA THR A 431 0.26 12.13 -16.95
C THR A 431 -0.07 11.39 -15.65
N LEU A 432 -0.97 10.40 -15.71
CA LEU A 432 -1.36 9.58 -14.58
C LEU A 432 -0.25 8.60 -14.21
N MET A 433 0.40 7.99 -15.20
CA MET A 433 1.55 7.10 -15.00
C MET A 433 2.68 7.82 -14.26
N GLY A 434 3.08 9.01 -14.71
CA GLY A 434 4.14 9.79 -14.03
C GLY A 434 3.81 10.13 -12.57
N ASN A 435 2.56 10.53 -12.29
CA ASN A 435 2.12 10.79 -10.92
C ASN A 435 2.11 9.51 -10.06
N TRP A 436 1.72 8.37 -10.65
CA TRP A 436 1.66 7.10 -9.93
C TRP A 436 3.06 6.57 -9.60
N SER A 437 3.99 6.60 -10.55
CA SER A 437 5.41 6.26 -10.32
C SER A 437 6.00 7.07 -9.17
N LYS A 438 5.77 8.39 -9.16
CA LYS A 438 6.23 9.27 -8.08
C LYS A 438 5.60 8.93 -6.72
N CYS A 439 4.29 8.66 -6.72
CA CYS A 439 3.54 8.27 -5.54
C CYS A 439 4.10 7.00 -4.89
N PHE A 440 4.39 5.97 -5.70
CA PHE A 440 5.01 4.72 -5.24
C PHE A 440 6.44 4.91 -4.78
N ALA A 441 7.24 5.72 -5.47
CA ALA A 441 8.59 6.04 -5.03
C ALA A 441 8.57 6.66 -3.62
N PHE A 442 7.74 7.67 -3.37
CA PHE A 442 7.61 8.30 -2.05
C PHE A 442 7.17 7.31 -0.96
N HIS A 443 6.24 6.43 -1.28
CA HIS A 443 5.77 5.43 -0.34
C HIS A 443 6.85 4.41 0.02
N LYS A 444 7.53 3.87 -1.00
CA LYS A 444 8.59 2.88 -0.82
C LYS A 444 9.73 3.41 0.04
N LEU A 445 10.15 4.65 -0.23
CA LEU A 445 11.20 5.30 0.56
C LEU A 445 10.85 5.36 2.05
N ALA A 446 9.61 5.71 2.38
CA ALA A 446 9.14 5.72 3.77
C ALA A 446 9.06 4.31 4.39
N LEU A 447 8.68 3.29 3.60
CA LEU A 447 8.65 1.90 4.09
C LEU A 447 10.05 1.30 4.27
N GLU A 448 11.00 1.62 3.40
CA GLU A 448 12.39 1.20 3.55
C GLU A 448 13.07 1.81 4.76
N GLU A 449 12.74 3.06 5.10
CA GLU A 449 13.18 3.69 6.35
C GLU A 449 12.67 2.88 7.57
N LEU A 450 11.38 2.57 7.61
CA LEU A 450 10.77 1.72 8.66
C LEU A 450 11.49 0.37 8.78
N ARG A 451 11.82 -0.26 7.65
CA ARG A 451 12.53 -1.55 7.62
C ARG A 451 13.98 -1.46 8.10
N SER A 452 14.62 -0.28 7.97
CA SER A 452 16.00 -0.09 8.43
C SER A 452 16.14 0.14 9.93
N GLY A 453 15.02 0.34 10.64
CA GLY A 453 15.01 0.55 12.10
C GLY A 453 15.56 1.92 12.54
N ALA A 454 15.64 2.88 11.61
CA ALA A 454 16.30 4.19 11.80
C ALA A 454 15.52 5.23 12.64
N GLY A 455 14.35 4.87 13.19
CA GLY A 455 13.53 5.74 14.03
C GLY A 455 12.12 5.99 13.48
N ALA A 456 11.49 7.10 13.89
CA ALA A 456 10.14 7.48 13.49
C ALA A 456 10.04 7.75 11.97
N PRO A 457 9.03 7.20 11.28
CA PRO A 457 8.94 7.27 9.82
C PRO A 457 8.81 8.70 9.29
N VAL A 458 9.52 8.98 8.20
CA VAL A 458 9.44 10.23 7.45
C VAL A 458 8.63 10.03 6.17
N TRP A 459 7.52 10.74 6.06
CA TRP A 459 6.63 10.67 4.91
C TRP A 459 6.89 11.81 3.93
N LEU A 460 6.96 11.49 2.63
CA LEU A 460 7.20 12.49 1.59
C LEU A 460 5.90 13.01 0.99
N SER A 461 5.81 14.31 0.74
CA SER A 461 4.68 14.97 0.07
C SER A 461 5.17 16.03 -0.90
N ASP A 462 4.36 16.45 -1.87
CA ASP A 462 4.62 17.63 -2.67
C ASP A 462 3.33 18.42 -3.02
N HIS A 463 3.42 19.30 -4.01
CA HIS A 463 2.25 20.05 -4.49
C HIS A 463 1.16 19.18 -5.13
N LYS A 464 1.51 18.00 -5.69
CA LYS A 464 0.59 17.06 -6.33
C LYS A 464 0.30 15.81 -5.50
N THR A 465 1.17 15.41 -4.58
CA THR A 465 1.12 14.12 -3.86
C THR A 465 1.16 14.34 -2.36
N THR A 466 0.41 13.58 -1.58
CA THR A 466 0.37 13.62 -0.11
C THR A 466 0.34 12.20 0.45
N PRO A 467 0.98 11.89 1.59
CA PRO A 467 0.93 10.56 2.20
C PRO A 467 -0.50 10.11 2.52
N THR A 468 -1.30 11.04 3.02
CA THR A 468 -2.71 10.82 3.34
C THR A 468 -3.52 12.11 3.18
N SER A 469 -4.83 12.02 3.39
CA SER A 469 -5.74 13.16 3.45
C SER A 469 -5.26 14.21 4.47
N PRO A 470 -5.10 15.49 4.08
CA PRO A 470 -4.64 16.54 4.99
C PRO A 470 -5.48 16.75 6.25
N ALA A 471 -6.77 16.38 6.21
CA ALA A 471 -7.65 16.47 7.37
C ALA A 471 -7.31 15.42 8.45
N SER A 472 -6.74 14.28 8.05
CA SER A 472 -6.34 13.19 8.94
C SER A 472 -4.93 13.35 9.52
N ILE A 473 -4.16 14.39 9.17
CA ILE A 473 -2.82 14.62 9.72
C ILE A 473 -2.95 15.46 10.99
N ASP A 474 -2.57 14.92 12.14
CA ASP A 474 -2.57 15.63 13.43
C ASP A 474 -1.46 16.68 13.48
N ARG A 475 -1.82 17.93 13.13
CA ARG A 475 -0.86 19.04 13.03
C ARG A 475 -0.23 19.43 14.35
N SER A 476 -0.76 18.98 15.49
CA SER A 476 -0.19 19.28 16.80
C SER A 476 1.02 18.41 17.13
N SER A 477 1.12 17.24 16.50
CA SER A 477 2.15 16.22 16.75
C SER A 477 3.13 16.02 15.59
N VAL A 478 2.82 16.61 14.43
CA VAL A 478 3.52 16.37 13.18
C VAL A 478 4.31 17.61 12.78
N ASP A 479 5.59 17.39 12.48
CA ASP A 479 6.42 18.39 11.86
C ASP A 479 6.27 18.41 10.35
N PHE A 480 6.18 19.62 9.83
CA PHE A 480 6.26 19.88 8.39
C PHE A 480 7.58 20.56 8.09
N GLU A 481 8.58 19.78 7.69
CA GLU A 481 9.85 20.31 7.20
C GLU A 481 9.68 20.65 5.71
N GLY A 482 9.32 21.92 5.47
CA GLY A 482 9.03 22.45 4.14
C GLY A 482 10.29 22.96 3.44
N GLY A 483 10.70 22.28 2.37
CA GLY A 483 11.79 22.76 1.50
C GLY A 483 13.19 22.68 2.12
N GLU A 484 13.35 22.15 3.32
CA GLU A 484 14.65 21.91 3.95
C GLU A 484 14.51 20.82 5.02
N MET A 485 15.31 19.76 4.93
CA MET A 485 15.45 18.72 5.94
C MET A 485 16.76 18.91 6.70
N SER A 486 16.80 18.38 7.91
CA SER A 486 18.05 18.29 8.68
C SER A 486 18.16 17.00 9.46
N PHE A 487 19.37 16.45 9.52
CA PHE A 487 19.62 15.11 10.05
C PHE A 487 20.26 15.14 11.44
N ALA A 488 20.69 14.00 11.99
CA ALA A 488 21.32 13.95 13.30
C ALA A 488 22.58 14.84 13.38
N LEU A 489 22.89 15.30 14.60
CA LEU A 489 24.17 15.98 14.85
C LEU A 489 25.32 14.97 14.80
N PHE A 490 26.48 15.44 14.37
CA PHE A 490 27.73 14.68 14.35
C PHE A 490 28.92 15.56 14.72
N ASP A 491 30.05 14.94 15.03
CA ASP A 491 31.31 15.66 15.31
C ASP A 491 31.88 16.26 14.03
N TYR A 492 32.16 17.55 14.07
CA TYR A 492 32.61 18.28 12.90
C TYR A 492 34.12 18.11 12.70
N ASP A 493 34.49 17.57 11.54
CA ASP A 493 35.84 17.51 11.02
C ASP A 493 35.87 18.29 9.69
N GLU A 494 36.54 19.44 9.69
CA GLU A 494 36.56 20.36 8.55
C GLU A 494 37.22 19.75 7.31
N GLU A 495 38.35 19.04 7.47
CA GLU A 495 39.06 18.43 6.35
C GLU A 495 38.24 17.29 5.76
N LYS A 496 37.72 16.40 6.61
CA LYS A 496 36.87 15.28 6.18
C LYS A 496 35.64 15.79 5.46
N VAL A 497 34.82 16.64 6.09
CA VAL A 497 33.54 17.08 5.51
C VAL A 497 33.76 17.91 4.25
N SER A 498 34.78 18.79 4.21
CA SER A 498 35.07 19.58 3.01
C SER A 498 35.48 18.70 1.83
N SER A 499 36.23 17.62 2.06
CA SER A 499 36.63 16.67 1.01
C SER A 499 35.43 15.88 0.46
N LEU A 500 34.50 15.50 1.32
CA LEU A 500 33.27 14.76 0.94
C LEU A 500 32.38 15.60 0.02
N PHE A 501 32.24 16.90 0.30
CA PHE A 501 31.40 17.83 -0.46
C PHE A 501 32.10 18.47 -1.67
N ASN A 502 33.40 18.24 -1.87
CA ASN A 502 34.14 18.82 -2.98
C ASN A 502 33.92 18.02 -4.28
N ARG A 503 33.16 18.54 -5.24
CA ARG A 503 32.84 17.83 -6.48
C ARG A 503 34.04 17.37 -7.29
N GLY A 504 35.03 18.25 -7.52
CA GLY A 504 36.12 17.96 -8.45
C GLY A 504 35.61 17.50 -9.82
N ASN A 505 36.04 16.32 -10.28
CA ASN A 505 35.62 15.72 -11.55
C ASN A 505 34.47 14.69 -11.41
N ARG A 506 33.88 14.54 -10.21
CA ARG A 506 32.83 13.57 -9.93
C ARG A 506 31.46 14.05 -10.42
N ASP A 507 30.61 13.12 -10.83
CA ASP A 507 29.20 13.38 -11.09
C ASP A 507 28.37 13.31 -9.80
N ASP A 508 27.07 13.58 -9.90
CA ASP A 508 26.17 13.55 -8.73
C ASP A 508 26.13 12.16 -8.07
N PHE A 509 26.20 11.08 -8.86
CA PHE A 509 26.26 9.70 -8.35
C PHE A 509 27.52 9.46 -7.51
N GLY A 510 28.69 9.86 -8.02
CA GLY A 510 29.97 9.64 -7.33
C GLY A 510 30.07 10.37 -6.00
N ILE A 511 29.50 11.57 -5.89
CA ILE A 511 29.47 12.30 -4.62
C ILE A 511 28.46 11.69 -3.65
N LEU A 512 27.23 11.40 -4.10
CA LEU A 512 26.22 10.77 -3.25
C LEU A 512 26.69 9.42 -2.71
N GLY A 513 27.34 8.60 -3.55
CA GLY A 513 27.92 7.32 -3.14
C GLY A 513 28.98 7.50 -2.05
N ASN A 514 29.83 8.51 -2.18
CA ASN A 514 30.84 8.80 -1.17
C ASN A 514 30.20 9.29 0.15
N LEU A 515 29.16 10.13 0.09
CA LEU A 515 28.43 10.58 1.28
C LEU A 515 27.80 9.43 2.05
N ILE A 516 27.13 8.49 1.37
CA ILE A 516 26.44 7.37 2.05
C ILE A 516 27.42 6.36 2.67
N GLU A 517 28.66 6.31 2.18
CA GLU A 517 29.73 5.48 2.77
C GLU A 517 30.36 6.09 4.04
N HIS A 518 30.34 7.42 4.17
CA HIS A 518 31.08 8.13 5.23
C HIS A 518 30.22 8.73 6.34
N PHE A 519 28.92 8.85 6.10
CA PHE A 519 27.94 9.31 7.07
C PHE A 519 27.15 8.13 7.64
N GLU A 520 26.90 8.17 8.96
CA GLU A 520 26.00 7.21 9.58
C GLU A 520 24.56 7.38 9.07
N PRO A 521 23.71 6.34 9.11
CA PRO A 521 22.32 6.42 8.65
C PRO A 521 21.52 7.55 9.31
N ALA A 522 21.83 7.89 10.56
CA ALA A 522 21.19 9.02 11.25
C ALA A 522 21.66 10.39 10.73
N GLN A 523 22.87 10.49 10.15
CA GLN A 523 23.50 11.72 9.67
C GLN A 523 23.22 11.99 8.19
N PHE A 524 23.18 10.93 7.37
CA PHE A 524 22.70 10.97 5.98
C PHE A 524 21.83 9.74 5.70
N PRO A 525 20.51 9.87 5.84
CA PRO A 525 19.63 8.72 5.73
C PRO A 525 19.60 8.11 4.33
N ARG A 526 19.58 6.78 4.28
CA ARG A 526 19.56 6.02 3.02
C ARG A 526 18.37 6.38 2.13
N TYR A 527 17.21 6.70 2.70
CA TYR A 527 16.04 7.10 1.91
C TYR A 527 16.28 8.43 1.16
N VAL A 528 17.07 9.36 1.70
CA VAL A 528 17.42 10.61 1.01
C VAL A 528 18.39 10.31 -0.13
N TYR A 529 19.37 9.45 0.11
CA TYR A 529 20.29 8.97 -0.92
C TYR A 529 19.54 8.30 -2.08
N GLU A 530 18.70 7.31 -1.80
CA GLU A 530 17.92 6.61 -2.83
C GLU A 530 16.98 7.58 -3.54
N TYR A 531 16.26 8.45 -2.81
CA TYR A 531 15.42 9.47 -3.44
C TYR A 531 16.17 10.37 -4.42
N LEU A 532 17.35 10.87 -4.02
CA LEU A 532 18.16 11.70 -4.89
C LEU A 532 18.62 10.90 -6.11
N LYS A 533 19.04 9.65 -5.90
CA LYS A 533 19.42 8.73 -6.97
C LYS A 533 18.29 8.48 -7.98
N LEU A 534 17.03 8.43 -7.53
CA LEU A 534 15.86 8.29 -8.42
C LEU A 534 15.70 9.45 -9.40
N GLU A 535 16.08 10.65 -8.97
CA GLU A 535 15.95 11.87 -9.77
C GLU A 535 17.14 12.06 -10.72
N LEU A 536 18.23 11.32 -10.53
CA LEU A 536 19.44 11.42 -11.33
C LEU A 536 19.37 10.53 -12.58
N ALA A 537 19.61 11.13 -13.75
CA ALA A 537 20.02 10.41 -14.94
C ALA A 537 21.56 10.33 -15.02
N PRO A 538 22.16 9.31 -15.68
CA PRO A 538 23.60 9.28 -15.90
C PRO A 538 24.11 10.58 -16.54
N GLY A 539 25.15 11.19 -15.94
CA GLY A 539 25.68 12.49 -16.39
C GLY A 539 24.83 13.72 -16.05
N SER A 540 23.71 13.56 -15.35
CA SER A 540 22.89 14.69 -14.88
C SER A 540 23.63 15.49 -13.79
N ARG A 541 23.34 16.79 -13.75
CA ARG A 541 23.82 17.74 -12.74
C ARG A 541 22.63 18.43 -12.09
N LEU A 542 21.94 17.69 -11.24
CA LEU A 542 20.71 18.11 -10.59
C LEU A 542 20.92 18.43 -9.11
N ILE A 543 22.06 18.05 -8.53
CA ILE A 543 22.39 18.28 -7.13
C ILE A 543 23.55 19.27 -7.02
N SER A 544 23.46 20.22 -6.10
CA SER A 544 24.55 21.11 -5.72
C SER A 544 25.04 20.74 -4.33
N PHE A 545 26.32 20.42 -4.21
CA PHE A 545 26.98 20.13 -2.94
C PHE A 545 27.67 21.40 -2.44
N HIS A 546 27.17 21.95 -1.34
CA HIS A 546 27.66 23.21 -0.81
C HIS A 546 28.86 22.98 0.11
N LYS A 547 29.81 23.93 0.09
CA LYS A 547 30.87 23.95 1.09
C LYS A 547 30.28 24.12 2.50
N PRO A 548 30.86 23.46 3.53
CA PRO A 548 30.43 23.65 4.90
C PRO A 548 30.54 25.11 5.36
N SER A 549 29.71 25.52 6.31
CA SER A 549 29.82 26.86 6.90
C SER A 549 29.33 26.94 8.34
N GLY A 550 29.85 27.91 9.09
CA GLY A 550 29.44 28.18 10.46
C GLY A 550 27.98 28.65 10.57
N PHE A 551 27.27 28.10 11.56
CA PHE A 551 25.96 28.53 12.00
C PHE A 551 26.08 29.14 13.40
N GLY A 552 25.61 30.38 13.55
CA GLY A 552 25.68 31.07 14.85
C GLY A 552 27.02 31.73 15.18
N THR A 553 27.98 31.74 14.26
CA THR A 553 29.31 32.32 14.46
C THR A 553 29.29 33.83 14.25
N SER A 554 29.59 34.59 15.31
CA SER A 554 29.83 36.05 15.36
C SER A 554 28.77 36.95 14.69
N ALA A 555 27.92 37.59 15.52
CA ALA A 555 26.90 38.62 15.20
C ALA A 555 25.46 38.17 14.85
N SER A 556 25.06 36.93 15.12
CA SER A 556 23.70 36.45 14.81
C SER A 556 22.72 36.48 16.01
N ARG A 557 21.47 36.88 15.78
CA ARG A 557 20.36 36.90 16.77
C ARG A 557 19.74 35.52 17.04
N TYR A 558 20.51 34.43 16.90
CA TYR A 558 20.00 33.09 17.17
C TYR A 558 20.03 32.81 18.68
N THR A 559 19.00 32.12 19.16
CA THR A 559 18.94 31.63 20.55
C THR A 559 20.03 30.57 20.78
N ASP A 560 20.41 30.36 22.03
CA ASP A 560 21.44 29.37 22.37
C ASP A 560 20.98 27.94 22.03
N GLU A 561 19.68 27.67 22.14
CA GLU A 561 19.09 26.40 21.74
C GLU A 561 19.12 26.17 20.22
N GLU A 562 18.89 27.22 19.41
CA GLU A 562 19.05 27.16 17.95
C GLU A 562 20.50 26.91 17.56
N LYS A 563 21.47 27.57 18.21
CA LYS A 563 22.92 27.39 17.94
C LYS A 563 23.41 26.00 18.33
N LYS A 564 23.02 25.52 19.51
CA LYS A 564 23.38 24.20 20.01
C LYS A 564 22.86 23.10 19.09
N ASN A 565 21.61 23.24 18.63
CA ASN A 565 20.98 22.25 17.77
C ASN A 565 21.25 22.49 16.28
N ILE A 566 21.82 23.62 15.86
CA ILE A 566 21.97 23.97 14.44
C ILE A 566 20.61 23.82 13.74
N ARG A 567 19.56 24.48 14.23
CA ARG A 567 18.20 24.38 13.68
C ARG A 567 17.46 25.71 13.83
N ARG A 568 16.47 25.95 12.97
CA ARG A 568 15.59 27.13 13.02
C ARG A 568 14.19 26.79 12.51
N THR A 569 13.15 27.30 13.16
CA THR A 569 11.75 27.08 12.78
C THR A 569 11.40 27.58 11.37
N LYS A 570 12.15 28.55 10.85
CA LYS A 570 11.96 29.11 9.49
C LYS A 570 12.94 28.56 8.45
N GLY A 571 13.72 27.53 8.79
CA GLY A 571 14.82 27.02 7.95
C GLY A 571 16.10 27.86 8.09
N ILE A 572 17.23 27.25 7.74
CA ILE A 572 18.56 27.86 7.82
C ILE A 572 19.20 28.10 6.44
N PHE A 573 18.74 27.41 5.39
CA PHE A 573 19.15 27.66 4.01
C PHE A 573 18.62 29.01 3.50
N ALA A 574 19.43 30.06 3.66
CA ALA A 574 19.13 31.41 3.18
C ALA A 574 19.37 31.55 1.66
N THR A 575 18.76 32.57 1.03
CA THR A 575 18.84 32.80 -0.43
C THR A 575 20.28 33.00 -0.93
N ASN A 576 21.15 33.55 -0.09
CA ASN A 576 22.57 33.75 -0.41
C ASN A 576 23.39 32.45 -0.45
N GLU A 577 22.86 31.34 0.07
CA GLU A 577 23.54 30.04 0.00
C GLU A 577 23.55 29.50 -1.43
N TYR A 578 22.47 29.73 -2.18
CA TYR A 578 22.38 29.28 -3.57
C TYR A 578 23.44 29.94 -4.45
N SER A 579 23.63 31.26 -4.33
CA SER A 579 24.60 31.99 -5.14
C SER A 579 26.05 31.61 -4.83
N ARG A 580 26.32 31.06 -3.64
CA ARG A 580 27.64 30.57 -3.22
C ARG A 580 27.89 29.10 -3.56
N SER A 581 26.87 28.43 -4.10
CA SER A 581 26.94 27.02 -4.44
C SER A 581 27.54 26.81 -5.84
N GLU A 582 28.08 25.60 -6.08
CA GLU A 582 28.63 25.22 -7.38
C GLU A 582 27.58 25.21 -8.50
N LEU A 583 26.33 24.92 -8.16
CA LEU A 583 25.19 24.88 -9.08
C LEU A 583 24.00 25.62 -8.47
N PRO A 584 23.94 26.96 -8.55
CA PRO A 584 22.89 27.77 -7.91
C PRO A 584 21.47 27.42 -8.34
N LYS A 585 21.32 26.93 -9.58
CA LYS A 585 20.05 26.53 -10.19
C LYS A 585 19.80 25.03 -10.12
N ALA A 586 20.63 24.27 -9.41
CA ALA A 586 20.38 22.85 -9.19
C ALA A 586 19.01 22.64 -8.56
N ARG A 587 18.41 21.48 -8.83
CA ARG A 587 17.14 21.10 -8.24
C ARG A 587 17.31 20.70 -6.78
N HIS A 588 18.43 20.09 -6.43
CA HIS A 588 18.71 19.57 -5.11
C HIS A 588 19.95 20.25 -4.52
N HIS A 589 19.97 20.43 -3.22
CA HIS A 589 21.05 21.09 -2.50
C HIS A 589 21.35 20.33 -1.22
N LEU A 590 22.61 19.97 -1.01
CA LEU A 590 23.09 19.36 0.24
C LEU A 590 24.14 20.27 0.86
N LYS A 591 24.02 20.55 2.16
CA LYS A 591 24.96 21.42 2.87
C LYS A 591 25.15 21.00 4.32
N VAL A 592 26.39 21.07 4.80
CA VAL A 592 26.70 20.93 6.23
C VAL A 592 26.82 22.30 6.89
N PHE A 593 26.16 22.45 8.04
CA PHE A 593 26.36 23.59 8.93
C PHE A 593 27.01 23.12 10.24
N HIS A 594 27.95 23.89 10.77
CA HIS A 594 28.66 23.57 12.01
C HIS A 594 28.56 24.71 13.03
N ASN A 595 28.57 24.40 14.33
CA ASN A 595 28.53 25.40 15.40
C ASN A 595 29.93 25.61 16.01
N GLY A 596 30.03 26.53 16.98
CA GLY A 596 31.26 26.79 17.72
C GLY A 596 31.64 25.70 18.74
N GLU A 597 30.80 24.68 18.94
CA GLU A 597 31.00 23.58 19.90
C GLU A 597 31.58 22.32 19.22
N GLY A 598 32.04 22.43 17.96
CA GLY A 598 32.58 21.31 17.20
C GLY A 598 31.52 20.31 16.73
N LYS A 599 30.24 20.68 16.73
CA LYS A 599 29.15 19.86 16.18
C LYS A 599 28.74 20.37 14.81
N ALA A 600 28.27 19.45 13.97
CA ALA A 600 27.74 19.72 12.65
C ALA A 600 26.48 18.94 12.34
N ARG A 601 25.74 19.42 11.34
CA ARG A 601 24.49 18.82 10.86
C ARG A 601 24.37 18.98 9.36
N LEU A 602 23.96 17.91 8.68
CA LEU A 602 23.69 17.91 7.26
C LEU A 602 22.25 18.36 7.00
N PHE A 603 22.09 19.18 5.97
CA PHE A 603 20.84 19.72 5.48
C PHE A 603 20.62 19.36 4.03
N TYR A 604 19.38 19.01 3.70
CA TYR A 604 18.94 18.76 2.34
C TYR A 604 17.84 19.73 1.95
N LYS A 605 17.93 20.36 0.78
CA LYS A 605 16.95 21.32 0.27
C LYS A 605 16.64 21.05 -1.20
N ILE A 606 15.38 21.22 -1.59
CA ILE A 606 14.94 21.13 -2.97
C ILE A 606 14.47 22.49 -3.51
N ASN A 607 15.01 22.88 -4.67
CA ASN A 607 14.61 24.03 -5.46
C ASN A 607 13.57 23.63 -6.52
N GLY A 608 12.58 24.47 -6.76
CA GLY A 608 11.65 24.30 -7.91
C GLY A 608 10.46 23.37 -7.70
N GLY A 609 10.13 22.98 -6.47
CA GLY A 609 8.89 22.27 -6.15
C GLY A 609 8.81 21.98 -4.67
N ALA A 610 7.72 22.34 -4.01
CA ALA A 610 7.57 22.22 -2.56
C ALA A 610 7.37 20.76 -2.13
N ILE A 611 8.43 19.94 -2.16
CA ILE A 611 8.44 18.68 -1.41
C ILE A 611 8.48 19.03 0.07
N LYS A 612 7.62 18.39 0.85
CA LYS A 612 7.61 18.51 2.30
C LYS A 612 7.80 17.13 2.90
N PHE A 613 8.65 17.09 3.90
CA PHE A 613 8.85 15.93 4.74
C PHE A 613 7.94 16.07 5.96
N ILE A 614 7.26 14.98 6.28
CA ILE A 614 6.24 14.93 7.30
C ILE A 614 6.65 13.84 8.28
N GLN A 615 7.05 14.24 9.49
CA GLN A 615 7.47 13.31 10.52
C GLN A 615 6.57 13.47 11.74
N ASN A 616 6.13 12.35 12.31
CA ASN A 616 5.46 12.36 13.60
C ASN A 616 6.50 12.45 14.72
N ARG A 617 6.31 13.38 15.66
CA ARG A 617 7.19 13.56 16.82
C ARG A 617 6.89 12.61 18.00
N ARG A 618 5.76 11.90 17.95
CA ARG A 618 5.29 11.03 19.04
C ARG A 618 5.82 9.61 18.97
#